data_AF-A6P2K1-F1
#
_entry.id   AF-A6P2K1-F1
#
_cell.length_a   1.000
_cell.length_b   1.000
_cell.length_c   1.000
_cell.angle_alpha   90.00
_cell.angle_beta   90.00
_cell.angle_gamma   90.00
#
_symmetry.space_group_name_H-M   'P 1'
#
loop_
_entity.id
_entity.type
_entity.pdbx_description
1 polymer ?
#
loop_
_entity_poly.entity_id
_entity_poly.type
_entity_poly.pdbx_seq_one_letter_code
_entity_poly.pdbx_strand_id
1 'polypeptide(L)' 'MEHSDELTFADYFNAEKEIYRNITCAALAARWLLDHGFVMPTDAEIKELVAEANRKVLEAWGEIYALAMLKWLDGQ' A
#
# COMPACT_ATOMS: atom_id res chain seq x y z
N MET A 1 3.01 36.19 6.03
CA MET A 1 2.47 34.96 6.64
C MET A 1 3.03 33.84 5.80
N GLU A 2 3.91 33.04 6.40
CA GLU A 2 4.71 32.00 5.76
C GLU A 2 3.81 30.87 5.21
N HIS A 3 4.12 30.34 4.02
CA HIS A 3 3.46 29.17 3.41
C HIS A 3 3.64 27.94 4.32
N SER A 4 2.67 27.65 5.19
CA SER A 4 2.82 26.65 6.25
C SER A 4 1.84 25.46 6.20
N ASP A 5 0.90 25.40 5.25
CA ASP A 5 -0.17 24.38 5.29
C ASP A 5 -0.32 23.53 4.00
N GLU A 6 0.58 23.66 3.02
CA GLU A 6 0.51 22.83 1.80
C GLU A 6 1.20 21.48 2.03
N LEU A 7 0.41 20.40 1.93
CA LEU A 7 0.92 19.02 1.93
C LEU A 7 1.90 18.83 0.77
N THR A 8 3.06 18.27 1.07
CA THR A 8 4.09 18.00 0.07
C THR A 8 3.68 16.82 -0.82
N PHE A 9 4.26 16.72 -2.02
CA PHE A 9 4.10 15.52 -2.84
C PHE A 9 4.44 14.22 -2.08
N ALA A 10 5.44 14.27 -1.18
CA ALA A 10 5.82 13.11 -0.38
C ALA A 10 4.70 12.67 0.58
N ASP A 11 3.91 13.62 1.09
CA ASP A 11 2.76 13.30 1.94
C ASP A 11 1.67 12.58 1.14
N TYR A 12 1.34 13.09 -0.06
CA TYR A 12 0.43 12.42 -0.99
C TYR A 12 0.93 11.03 -1.39
N PHE A 13 2.20 10.91 -1.75
CA PHE A 13 2.78 9.64 -2.17
C PHE A 13 2.77 8.59 -1.05
N ASN A 14 3.13 8.99 0.18
CA ASN A 14 3.08 8.08 1.31
C ASN A 14 1.64 7.66 1.64
N ALA A 15 0.68 8.58 1.58
CA ALA A 15 -0.74 8.26 1.78
C ALA A 15 -1.24 7.22 0.76
N GLU A 16 -0.98 7.43 -0.54
CA GLU A 16 -1.38 6.47 -1.58
C GLU A 16 -0.70 5.12 -1.41
N LYS A 17 0.60 5.11 -1.11
CA LYS A 17 1.36 3.88 -0.88
C LYS A 17 0.83 3.09 0.31
N GLU A 18 0.46 3.76 1.41
CA GLU A 18 -0.11 3.12 2.59
C GLU A 18 -1.48 2.51 2.31
N ILE A 19 -2.35 3.21 1.58
CA ILE A 19 -3.64 2.69 1.15
C ILE A 19 -3.45 1.42 0.31
N TYR A 20 -2.58 1.48 -0.71
CA TYR A 20 -2.32 0.35 -1.59
C TYR A 20 -1.74 -0.85 -0.82
N ARG A 21 -0.83 -0.60 0.13
CA ARG A 21 -0.26 -1.63 1.00
C ARG A 21 -1.32 -2.26 1.88
N ASN A 22 -2.18 -1.47 2.52
CA ASN A 22 -3.21 -1.98 3.43
C ASN A 22 -4.22 -2.86 2.70
N ILE A 23 -4.69 -2.43 1.53
CA ILE A 23 -5.60 -3.22 0.69
C ILE A 23 -4.92 -4.51 0.22
N THR A 24 -3.67 -4.43 -0.22
CA THR A 24 -2.89 -5.60 -0.65
C THR A 24 -2.73 -6.61 0.49
N CYS A 25 -2.32 -6.17 1.68
CA CYS A 25 -2.18 -7.03 2.85
C CYS A 25 -3.52 -7.70 3.23
N ALA A 26 -4.61 -6.94 3.26
CA ALA A 26 -5.94 -7.47 3.56
C ALA A 26 -6.39 -8.52 2.55
N ALA A 27 -6.19 -8.26 1.24
CA ALA A 27 -6.53 -9.21 0.19
C ALA A 27 -5.72 -10.50 0.26
N LEU A 28 -4.41 -10.39 0.54
CA LEU A 28 -3.53 -11.55 0.70
C LEU A 28 -3.91 -12.38 1.94
N ALA A 29 -4.20 -11.73 3.06
CA ALA A 29 -4.65 -12.41 4.27
C ALA A 29 -6.00 -13.09 4.08
N ALA A 30 -6.96 -12.43 3.42
CA ALA A 30 -8.26 -13.01 3.11
C ALA A 30 -8.13 -14.23 2.18
N ARG A 31 -7.33 -14.12 1.11
CA ARG A 31 -7.04 -15.22 0.19
C ARG A 31 -6.41 -16.39 0.95
N TRP A 32 -5.41 -16.12 1.79
CA TRP A 32 -4.77 -17.15 2.61
C TRP A 32 -5.77 -17.91 3.48
N LEU A 33 -6.61 -17.19 4.23
CA LEU A 33 -7.60 -17.80 5.12
C LEU A 33 -8.61 -18.64 4.33
N LEU A 34 -9.05 -18.19 3.16
CA LEU A 34 -9.96 -18.95 2.31
C LEU A 34 -9.31 -20.24 1.78
N ASP A 35 -8.06 -20.16 1.33
CA ASP A 35 -7.31 -21.29 0.77
C ASP A 35 -6.94 -22.33 1.85
N HIS A 36 -6.79 -21.90 3.11
CA HIS A 36 -6.33 -22.73 4.24
C HIS A 36 -7.41 -23.00 5.29
N GLY A 37 -8.70 -22.81 4.96
CA GLY A 37 -9.80 -23.15 5.85
C GLY A 37 -9.77 -22.40 7.19
N PHE A 38 -9.38 -21.13 7.16
CA PHE A 38 -9.27 -20.23 8.31
C PHE A 38 -8.25 -20.66 9.38
N VAL A 39 -7.29 -21.52 9.02
CA VAL A 39 -6.14 -21.83 9.88
C VAL A 39 -5.16 -20.66 9.83
N MET A 40 -4.61 -20.32 11.01
CA MET A 40 -3.62 -19.25 11.12
C MET A 40 -2.29 -19.66 10.45
N PRO A 41 -1.67 -18.78 9.65
CA PRO A 41 -0.36 -19.05 9.06
C PRO A 41 0.72 -19.19 10.13
N THR A 42 1.72 -20.01 9.84
CA THR A 42 2.98 -20.08 10.58
C THR A 42 3.84 -18.84 10.35
N ASP A 43 4.85 -18.64 11.20
CA ASP A 43 5.80 -17.54 11.03
C ASP A 43 6.51 -17.53 9.66
N ALA A 44 6.76 -18.71 9.08
CA ALA A 44 7.37 -18.82 7.76
C ALA A 44 6.41 -18.32 6.66
N GLU A 45 5.15 -18.75 6.72
CA GLU A 45 4.11 -18.34 5.76
C GLU A 45 3.76 -16.85 5.89
N ILE A 46 3.76 -16.31 7.12
CA ILE A 46 3.61 -14.86 7.33
C ILE A 46 4.73 -14.08 6.62
N LYS A 47 5.99 -14.54 6.71
CA LYS A 47 7.10 -13.89 6.01
C LYS A 47 6.92 -13.95 4.49
N GLU A 48 6.39 -15.05 3.97
CA GLU A 48 6.08 -15.18 2.54
C GLU A 48 4.95 -14.22 2.11
N LEU A 49 3.87 -14.11 2.89
CA LEU A 49 2.80 -13.15 2.65
C LEU A 49 3.30 -11.70 2.68
N VAL A 50 4.18 -11.35 3.62
CA VAL A 50 4.82 -10.02 3.67
C VAL A 50 5.71 -9.78 2.44
N ALA A 51 6.47 -10.79 2.02
CA ALA A 51 7.29 -10.69 0.82
C ALA A 51 6.43 -10.53 -0.44
N GLU A 52 5.29 -11.22 -0.53
CA GLU A 52 4.34 -11.04 -1.63
C GLU A 52 3.70 -9.66 -1.61
N ALA A 53 3.29 -9.15 -0.45
CA ALA A 53 2.76 -7.80 -0.31
C ALA A 53 3.78 -6.75 -0.78
N ASN A 54 5.05 -6.92 -0.41
CA ASN A 54 6.14 -6.02 -0.84
C ASN A 54 6.35 -6.08 -2.37
N ARG A 55 6.32 -7.27 -2.98
CA ARG A 55 6.42 -7.41 -4.45
C ARG A 55 5.27 -6.70 -5.15
N LYS A 56 4.03 -6.91 -4.70
CA LYS A 56 2.85 -6.28 -5.30
C LYS A 56 2.86 -4.75 -5.19
N VAL A 57 3.29 -4.21 -4.05
CA VAL A 57 3.45 -2.75 -3.90
C VAL A 57 4.56 -2.22 -4.82
N LEU A 58 5.64 -2.97 -5.02
CA LEU A 58 6.70 -2.59 -5.95
C LEU A 58 6.23 -2.63 -7.41
N GLU A 59 5.47 -3.64 -7.80
CA GLU A 59 4.85 -3.74 -9.13
C GLU A 59 3.91 -2.57 -9.40
N ALA A 60 3.13 -2.14 -8.40
CA ALA A 60 2.21 -1.01 -8.49
C ALA A 60 2.88 0.37 -8.31
N TRP A 61 4.20 0.44 -8.11
CA TRP A 61 4.88 1.68 -7.71
C TRP A 61 4.66 2.83 -8.70
N GLY A 62 4.67 2.54 -10.00
CA GLY A 62 4.40 3.54 -11.05
C GLY A 62 2.97 4.07 -11.02
N GLU A 63 1.99 3.22 -10.72
CA GLU A 63 0.59 3.61 -10.56
C GLU A 63 0.40 4.47 -9.30
N ILE A 64 0.96 4.04 -8.17
CA ILE A 64 0.95 4.80 -6.91
C ILE A 64 1.56 6.20 -7.12
N TYR A 65 2.68 6.28 -7.83
CA TYR A 65 3.33 7.55 -8.17
C TYR A 65 2.42 8.45 -9.02
N ALA A 66 1.84 7.91 -10.09
CA ALA A 66 0.97 8.66 -10.99
C ALA A 66 -0.29 9.18 -10.27
N LEU A 67 -0.91 8.35 -9.41
CA LEU A 67 -2.07 8.73 -8.61
C LEU A 67 -1.73 9.81 -7.57
N ALA A 68 -0.59 9.67 -6.89
CA ALA A 68 -0.13 10.68 -5.95
C ALA A 68 0.16 12.02 -6.65
N MET A 69 0.74 11.97 -7.86
CA MET A 69 1.01 13.17 -8.66
C MET A 69 -0.29 13.86 -9.07
N LEU A 70 -1.28 13.10 -9.53
CA LEU A 70 -2.59 13.64 -9.89
C LEU A 70 -3.25 14.35 -8.69
N LYS A 71 -3.31 13.68 -7.53
CA LYS A 71 -3.90 14.24 -6.32
C LYS A 71 -3.15 15.45 -5.79
N TRP A 72 -1.82 15.41 -5.86
CA TRP A 72 -1.00 16.55 -5.44
C TRP A 72 -1.27 17.76 -6.34
N LEU A 73 -1.24 17.59 -7.66
CA LEU A 73 -1.54 18.68 -8.61
C LEU A 73 -2.96 19.23 -8.47
N ASP A 74 -3.95 18.40 -8.17
CA ASP A 74 -5.33 18.82 -7.93
C ASP A 74 -5.51 19.57 -6.58
N GLY A 75 -4.62 19.33 -5.62
CA GLY A 75 -4.64 19.92 -4.28
C GLY A 75 -3.69 21.11 -4.08
N GLN A 76 -3.02 21.56 -5.14
CA GLN A 76 -2.29 22.85 -5.21
C GLN A 76 -3.24 23.96 -5.66
#